data_AF-A0A8T1WR83-F1
#
_entry.id   AF-A0A8T1WR83-F1
#
_cell.length_a   1.000
_cell.length_b   1.000
_cell.length_c   1.000
_cell.angle_alpha   90.00
_cell.angle_beta   90.00
_cell.angle_gamma   90.00
#
_symmetry.space_group_name_H-M   'P 1'
#
loop_
_entity.id
_entity.type
_entity.pdbx_description
1 polymer ?
#
loop_
_entity_poly.entity_id
_entity_poly.type
_entity_poly.pdbx_seq_one_letter_code
_entity_poly.pdbx_strand_id
1 'polypeptide(L)'
;MFRERVTTLMQQGDAYAKRLDSERRRSLDLDVAIRTLRAEHFQARKALCDATNAQQCAATSELKPLRTLENRLDKVLTRYNEVCNTNKALREQIQALRREKVQQAAVLDKLEREISQAQGEASQVSQASQAASEARDRANRQSEAIRNQVAEDGENFESGWREKTEQLAEDRALIRDIPRLRTPKSPSRPHFIHSTTPGNTSSPLPSNNSGRALPGGFKLLSTPDIIMRDETHKNEKLLHEKANDLQKQSERLRIAQDGLAKIKRKTGERDPHALSAALIAAEEKNFSLFNMINELNTEMEALEVENNSLEAQVSEQTRDGAMGSAEDARRRALKQQLEDQIEKSRQKVAKLEARHSEAAEAAEVMKAGAMGLFHKLQSPSDEAFAAQLSAHGMTDIAMAELLGLIEQRVGELVDIHNIATNAPAAAALGAQHPSTKVDMGGHDGTNHSRHSRNGERPRGGGGATSTGGVLLRPTPPTADDFGDSDNDEPQDDVLRPCKISDLQEKTAAAVGRRKEKQIRKR
;
A
#
# COMPACT_ATOMS: atom_id res chain seq x y z
N MET A 1 -51.34 76.15 118.00
CA MET A 1 -50.77 76.67 116.74
C MET A 1 -49.37 76.14 116.42
N PHE A 2 -48.27 76.71 116.94
CA PHE A 2 -46.91 76.38 116.42
C PHE A 2 -46.51 74.91 116.61
N ARG A 3 -46.76 74.32 117.79
CA ARG A 3 -46.44 72.92 118.11
C ARG A 3 -47.19 71.92 117.23
N GLU A 4 -48.45 72.20 116.88
CA GLU A 4 -49.26 71.41 115.95
C GLU A 4 -48.70 71.52 114.52
N ARG A 5 -48.30 72.72 114.08
CA ARG A 5 -47.69 72.88 112.76
C ARG A 5 -46.38 72.10 112.63
N VAL A 6 -45.52 72.13 113.66
CA VAL A 6 -44.28 71.33 113.71
C VAL A 6 -44.58 69.82 113.65
N THR A 7 -45.56 69.33 114.43
CA THR A 7 -45.93 67.90 114.39
C THR A 7 -46.53 67.48 113.05
N THR A 8 -47.35 68.31 112.39
CA THR A 8 -47.84 68.01 111.03
C THR A 8 -46.73 67.97 109.98
N LEU A 9 -45.74 68.88 110.06
CA LEU A 9 -44.57 68.86 109.16
C LEU A 9 -43.67 67.64 109.41
N MET A 10 -43.50 67.23 110.67
CA MET A 10 -42.75 66.03 111.03
C MET A 10 -43.43 64.76 110.48
N GLN A 11 -44.76 64.62 110.67
CA GLN A 11 -45.55 63.53 110.10
C GLN A 11 -45.52 63.50 108.56
N GLN A 12 -45.52 64.67 107.91
CA GLN A 12 -45.34 64.77 106.46
C GLN A 12 -43.93 64.34 106.04
N GLY A 13 -42.89 64.76 106.78
CA GLY A 13 -41.51 64.30 106.58
C GLY A 13 -41.37 62.78 106.68
N ASP A 14 -41.91 62.18 107.73
CA ASP A 14 -41.93 60.72 107.93
C ASP A 14 -42.71 59.99 106.82
N ALA A 15 -43.81 60.58 106.34
CA ALA A 15 -44.59 60.02 105.23
C ALA A 15 -43.83 60.10 103.89
N TYR A 16 -43.13 61.21 103.62
CA TYR A 16 -42.28 61.34 102.43
C TYR A 16 -41.06 60.43 102.50
N ALA A 17 -40.43 60.27 103.68
CA ALA A 17 -39.31 59.35 103.88
C ALA A 17 -39.75 57.89 103.59
N LYS A 18 -40.89 57.44 104.17
CA LYS A 18 -41.45 56.11 103.89
C LYS A 18 -41.78 55.90 102.41
N ARG A 19 -42.33 56.91 101.73
CA ARG A 19 -42.58 56.86 100.28
C ARG A 19 -41.28 56.76 99.48
N LEU A 20 -40.29 57.58 99.80
CA LEU A 20 -38.97 57.56 99.15
C LEU A 20 -38.28 56.21 99.32
N ASP A 21 -38.35 55.60 100.51
CA ASP A 21 -37.78 54.28 100.76
C ASP A 21 -38.55 53.16 100.04
N SER A 22 -39.88 53.29 99.89
CA SER A 22 -40.66 52.35 99.06
C SER A 22 -40.32 52.45 97.56
N GLU A 23 -40.13 53.66 97.02
CA GLU A 23 -39.71 53.87 95.63
C GLU A 23 -38.24 53.47 95.41
N ARG A 24 -37.35 53.65 96.40
CA ARG A 24 -35.98 53.13 96.36
C ARG A 24 -35.95 51.60 96.28
N ARG A 25 -36.76 50.90 97.09
CA ARG A 25 -36.90 49.43 97.01
C ARG A 25 -37.43 49.01 95.65
N ARG A 26 -38.51 49.65 95.20
CA ARG A 26 -39.10 49.41 93.87
C ARG A 26 -38.10 49.63 92.73
N SER A 27 -37.26 50.66 92.81
CA SER A 27 -36.19 50.91 91.82
C SER A 27 -35.15 49.80 91.82
N LEU A 28 -34.75 49.30 92.99
CA LEU A 28 -33.82 48.16 93.09
C LEU A 28 -34.45 46.87 92.55
N ASP A 29 -35.72 46.60 92.84
CA ASP A 29 -36.45 45.44 92.32
C ASP A 29 -36.58 45.52 90.78
N LEU A 30 -36.88 46.70 90.23
CA LEU A 30 -36.90 46.95 88.79
C LEU A 30 -35.51 46.82 88.14
N ASP A 31 -34.45 47.31 88.79
CA ASP A 31 -33.08 47.14 88.31
C ASP A 31 -32.67 45.66 88.26
N VAL A 32 -33.07 44.87 89.26
CA VAL A 32 -32.85 43.41 89.26
C VAL A 32 -33.65 42.75 88.14
N ALA A 33 -34.94 43.10 87.96
CA ALA A 33 -35.76 42.58 86.87
C ALA A 33 -35.22 42.95 85.47
N ILE A 34 -34.69 44.16 85.30
CA ILE A 34 -34.05 44.59 84.04
C ILE A 34 -32.76 43.78 83.79
N ARG A 35 -31.96 43.48 84.83
CA ARG A 35 -30.75 42.65 84.70
C ARG A 35 -31.08 41.21 84.33
N THR A 36 -32.08 40.60 84.98
CA THR A 36 -32.50 39.22 84.66
C THR A 36 -33.07 39.12 83.25
N LEU A 37 -34.00 40.00 82.86
CA LEU A 37 -34.56 40.04 81.50
C LEU A 37 -33.49 40.27 80.42
N ARG A 38 -32.47 41.10 80.70
CA ARG A 38 -31.31 41.28 79.78
C ARG A 38 -30.46 40.02 79.66
N ALA A 39 -30.25 39.28 80.76
CA ALA A 39 -29.53 38.02 80.75
C ALA A 39 -30.30 36.93 79.98
N GLU A 40 -31.61 36.81 80.23
CA GLU A 40 -32.51 35.91 79.50
C GLU A 40 -32.55 36.24 78.00
N HIS A 41 -32.72 37.51 77.64
CA HIS A 41 -32.69 37.95 76.24
C HIS A 41 -31.34 37.66 75.56
N PHE A 42 -30.22 37.85 76.27
CA PHE A 42 -28.89 37.49 75.75
C PHE A 42 -28.75 35.97 75.55
N GLN A 43 -29.21 35.15 76.51
CA GLN A 43 -29.21 33.70 76.40
C GLN A 43 -30.09 33.21 75.24
N ALA A 44 -31.30 33.74 75.10
CA ALA A 44 -32.20 33.43 74.00
C ALA A 44 -31.59 33.80 72.63
N ARG A 45 -30.98 35.00 72.52
CA ARG A 45 -30.31 35.43 71.28
C ARG A 45 -29.09 34.57 70.96
N LYS A 46 -28.34 34.13 71.96
CA LYS A 46 -27.23 33.20 71.79
C LYS A 46 -27.72 31.84 71.30
N ALA A 47 -28.71 31.24 71.97
CA ALA A 47 -29.30 29.96 71.59
C ALA A 47 -29.86 29.96 70.16
N LEU A 48 -30.52 31.05 69.74
CA LEU A 48 -31.03 31.21 68.38
C LEU A 48 -29.90 31.30 67.34
N CYS A 49 -28.81 32.01 67.65
CA CYS A 49 -27.62 32.10 66.79
C CYS A 49 -26.95 30.72 66.64
N ASP A 50 -26.70 30.05 67.77
CA ASP A 50 -26.05 28.74 67.82
C ASP A 50 -26.90 27.68 67.08
N ALA A 51 -28.22 27.69 67.26
CA ALA A 51 -29.15 26.82 66.54
C ALA A 51 -29.17 27.09 65.02
N THR A 52 -29.18 28.36 64.60
CA THR A 52 -29.16 28.74 63.18
C THR A 52 -27.86 28.29 62.52
N ASN A 53 -26.72 28.52 63.17
CA ASN A 53 -25.41 28.07 62.70
C ASN A 53 -25.31 26.54 62.64
N ALA A 54 -25.82 25.83 63.66
CA ALA A 54 -25.86 24.37 63.68
C ALA A 54 -26.72 23.81 62.54
N GLN A 55 -27.88 24.41 62.26
CA GLN A 55 -28.78 24.00 61.18
C GLN A 55 -28.17 24.24 59.78
N GLN A 56 -27.46 25.36 59.58
CA GLN A 56 -26.71 25.62 58.34
C GLN A 56 -25.52 24.65 58.17
N CYS A 57 -24.80 24.36 59.25
CA CYS A 57 -23.73 23.35 59.25
C CYS A 57 -24.27 21.94 58.96
N ALA A 58 -25.42 21.56 59.51
CA ALA A 58 -26.06 20.26 59.24
C ALA A 58 -26.47 20.14 57.76
N ALA A 59 -27.23 21.12 57.24
CA ALA A 59 -27.67 21.13 55.85
C ALA A 59 -26.49 21.12 54.84
N THR A 60 -25.40 21.85 55.13
CA THR A 60 -24.20 21.82 54.29
C THR A 60 -23.35 20.57 54.49
N SER A 61 -23.44 19.90 55.65
CA SER A 61 -22.79 18.60 55.90
C SER A 61 -23.44 17.49 55.08
N GLU A 62 -24.77 17.45 55.00
CA GLU A 62 -25.53 16.46 54.24
C GLU A 62 -25.36 16.59 52.71
N LEU A 63 -25.13 17.81 52.20
CA LEU A 63 -24.90 18.05 50.77
C LEU A 63 -23.48 17.66 50.29
N LYS A 64 -22.49 17.63 51.19
CA LYS A 64 -21.11 17.21 50.84
C LYS A 64 -21.01 15.77 50.33
N PRO A 65 -21.56 14.72 50.98
CA PRO A 65 -21.50 13.35 50.49
C PRO A 65 -22.30 13.15 49.19
N LEU A 66 -23.41 13.88 49.00
CA LEU A 66 -24.12 13.88 47.71
C LEU A 66 -23.20 14.38 46.59
N ARG A 67 -22.56 15.54 46.79
CA ARG A 67 -21.63 16.10 45.80
C ARG A 67 -20.39 15.23 45.55
N THR A 68 -19.88 14.49 46.55
CA THR A 68 -18.76 13.55 46.31
C THR A 68 -19.20 12.29 45.57
N LEU A 69 -20.43 11.81 45.79
CA LEU A 69 -21.02 10.71 45.02
C LEU A 69 -21.32 11.11 43.58
N GLU A 70 -21.88 12.31 43.34
CA GLU A 70 -22.07 12.90 42.00
C GLU A 70 -20.73 13.00 41.25
N ASN A 71 -19.72 13.66 41.85
CA ASN A 71 -18.37 13.75 41.27
C ASN A 71 -17.73 12.38 41.01
N ARG A 72 -18.09 11.33 41.77
CA ARG A 72 -17.60 9.96 41.56
C ARG A 72 -18.35 9.28 40.43
N LEU A 73 -19.66 9.49 40.32
CA LEU A 73 -20.49 9.01 39.21
C LEU A 73 -20.02 9.62 37.89
N ASP A 74 -19.83 10.94 37.83
CA ASP A 74 -19.33 11.63 36.63
C ASP A 74 -17.98 11.06 36.16
N LYS A 75 -17.05 10.82 37.10
CA LYS A 75 -15.76 10.17 36.79
C LYS A 75 -15.92 8.74 36.26
N VAL A 76 -16.88 7.99 36.76
CA VAL A 76 -17.18 6.63 36.28
C VAL A 76 -17.84 6.68 34.90
N LEU A 77 -18.76 7.61 34.64
CA LEU A 77 -19.41 7.82 33.34
C LEU A 77 -18.41 8.25 32.27
N THR A 78 -17.50 9.18 32.58
CA THR A 78 -16.42 9.58 31.66
C THR A 78 -15.53 8.38 31.32
N ARG A 79 -15.09 7.60 32.32
CA ARG A 79 -14.31 6.37 32.10
C ARG A 79 -15.07 5.31 31.31
N TYR A 80 -16.36 5.14 31.55
CA TYR A 80 -17.21 4.24 30.79
C TYR A 80 -17.26 4.65 29.31
N ASN A 81 -17.49 5.94 29.04
CA ASN A 81 -17.50 6.48 27.67
C ASN A 81 -16.13 6.34 26.99
N GLU A 82 -15.02 6.55 27.70
CA GLU A 82 -13.65 6.29 27.22
C GLU A 82 -13.45 4.80 26.85
N VAL A 83 -13.90 3.88 27.70
CA VAL A 83 -13.87 2.42 27.45
C VAL A 83 -14.77 2.02 26.28
N CYS A 84 -15.96 2.61 26.14
CA CYS A 84 -16.84 2.36 24.99
C CYS A 84 -16.23 2.87 23.68
N ASN A 85 -15.64 4.06 23.68
CA ASN A 85 -14.98 4.63 22.50
C ASN A 85 -13.75 3.81 22.09
N THR A 86 -12.92 3.39 23.05
CA THR A 86 -11.77 2.51 22.77
C THR A 86 -12.21 1.11 22.32
N ASN A 87 -13.28 0.55 22.91
CA ASN A 87 -13.84 -0.73 22.45
C ASN A 87 -14.38 -0.63 21.02
N LYS A 88 -15.06 0.47 20.66
CA LYS A 88 -15.51 0.74 19.29
C LYS A 88 -14.32 0.83 18.32
N ALA A 89 -13.30 1.60 18.64
CA ALA A 89 -12.09 1.71 17.83
C ALA A 89 -11.37 0.35 17.64
N LEU A 90 -11.31 -0.48 18.69
CA LEU A 90 -10.77 -1.84 18.61
C LEU A 90 -11.64 -2.76 17.72
N ARG A 91 -12.98 -2.66 17.79
CA ARG A 91 -13.88 -3.39 16.88
C ARG A 91 -13.66 -2.98 15.43
N GLU A 92 -13.53 -1.69 15.15
CA GLU A 92 -13.25 -1.16 13.81
C GLU A 92 -11.89 -1.64 13.29
N GLN A 93 -10.84 -1.65 14.13
CA GLN A 93 -9.53 -2.23 13.80
C GLN A 93 -9.61 -3.75 13.53
N ILE A 94 -10.35 -4.51 14.35
CA ILE A 94 -10.56 -5.95 14.13
C ILE A 94 -11.28 -6.19 12.79
N GLN A 95 -12.29 -5.39 12.45
CA GLN A 95 -12.95 -5.51 11.15
C GLN A 95 -12.02 -5.12 9.98
N ALA A 96 -11.19 -4.09 10.12
CA ALA A 96 -10.21 -3.70 9.11
C ALA A 96 -9.21 -4.83 8.84
N LEU A 97 -8.61 -5.39 9.89
CA LEU A 97 -7.68 -6.53 9.81
C LEU A 97 -8.35 -7.80 9.25
N ARG A 98 -9.64 -8.03 9.53
CA ARG A 98 -10.41 -9.12 8.92
C ARG A 98 -10.58 -8.93 7.41
N ARG A 99 -10.95 -7.72 6.95
CA ARG A 99 -11.07 -7.40 5.51
C ARG A 99 -9.71 -7.54 4.81
N GLU A 100 -8.65 -7.02 5.42
CA GLU A 100 -7.27 -7.16 4.91
C GLU A 100 -6.87 -8.64 4.78
N LYS A 101 -7.12 -9.46 5.80
CA LYS A 101 -6.84 -10.90 5.75
C LYS A 101 -7.59 -11.62 4.62
N VAL A 102 -8.86 -11.28 4.38
CA VAL A 102 -9.63 -11.84 3.26
C VAL A 102 -9.04 -11.42 1.91
N GLN A 103 -8.63 -10.16 1.79
CA GLN A 103 -7.98 -9.65 0.58
C GLN A 103 -6.60 -10.30 0.35
N GLN A 104 -5.81 -10.51 1.39
CA GLN A 104 -4.55 -11.25 1.35
C GLN A 104 -4.77 -12.71 0.90
N ALA A 105 -5.78 -13.40 1.44
CA ALA A 105 -6.12 -14.77 1.03
C ALA A 105 -6.50 -14.84 -0.46
N ALA A 106 -7.36 -13.93 -0.93
CA ALA A 106 -7.74 -13.87 -2.35
C ALA A 106 -6.56 -13.59 -3.30
N VAL A 107 -5.55 -12.83 -2.83
CA VAL A 107 -4.29 -12.61 -3.57
C VAL A 107 -3.42 -13.88 -3.56
N LEU A 108 -3.30 -14.58 -2.42
CA LEU A 108 -2.57 -15.85 -2.34
C LEU A 108 -3.18 -16.90 -3.27
N ASP A 109 -4.50 -17.09 -3.24
CA ASP A 109 -5.20 -18.02 -4.14
C ASP A 109 -4.95 -17.68 -5.63
N LYS A 110 -4.81 -16.38 -5.96
CA LYS A 110 -4.51 -15.91 -7.32
C LYS A 110 -3.07 -16.24 -7.70
N LEU A 111 -2.11 -16.01 -6.82
CA LEU A 111 -0.70 -16.35 -7.02
C LEU A 111 -0.50 -17.87 -7.12
N GLU A 112 -1.19 -18.67 -6.31
CA GLU A 112 -1.15 -20.15 -6.40
C GLU A 112 -1.70 -20.65 -7.75
N ARG A 113 -2.77 -20.04 -8.26
CA ARG A 113 -3.29 -20.31 -9.62
C ARG A 113 -2.30 -19.92 -10.71
N GLU A 114 -1.66 -18.76 -10.62
CA GLU A 114 -0.63 -18.31 -11.56
C GLU A 114 0.62 -19.20 -11.55
N ILE A 115 1.08 -19.64 -10.36
CA ILE A 115 2.17 -20.60 -10.21
C ILE A 115 1.79 -21.95 -10.84
N SER A 116 0.57 -22.43 -10.60
CA SER A 116 0.08 -23.69 -11.17
C SER A 116 -0.01 -23.64 -12.71
N GLN A 117 -0.45 -22.50 -13.26
CA GLN A 117 -0.46 -22.25 -14.70
C GLN A 117 0.96 -22.22 -15.27
N ALA A 118 1.87 -21.44 -14.68
CA ALA A 118 3.26 -21.33 -15.13
C ALA A 118 4.01 -22.68 -15.05
N GLN A 119 3.70 -23.52 -14.06
CA GLN A 119 4.22 -24.89 -13.97
C GLN A 119 3.68 -25.78 -15.10
N GLY A 120 2.41 -25.62 -15.49
CA GLY A 120 1.82 -26.29 -16.65
C GLY A 120 2.49 -25.88 -17.96
N GLU A 121 2.65 -24.59 -18.19
CA GLU A 121 3.34 -24.02 -19.36
C GLU A 121 4.81 -24.48 -19.42
N ALA A 122 5.53 -24.46 -18.30
CA ALA A 122 6.90 -24.97 -18.22
C ALA A 122 7.00 -26.47 -18.53
N SER A 123 6.03 -27.28 -18.09
CA SER A 123 5.94 -28.69 -18.45
C SER A 123 5.69 -28.88 -19.95
N GLN A 124 4.79 -28.08 -20.54
CA GLN A 124 4.50 -28.12 -21.97
C GLN A 124 5.73 -27.75 -22.82
N VAL A 125 6.45 -26.68 -22.45
CA VAL A 125 7.70 -26.27 -23.11
C VAL A 125 8.78 -27.34 -22.96
N SER A 126 8.89 -27.99 -21.80
CA SER A 126 9.81 -29.11 -21.58
C SER A 126 9.49 -30.31 -22.47
N GLN A 127 8.21 -30.70 -22.57
CA GLN A 127 7.76 -31.78 -23.47
C GLN A 127 7.99 -31.45 -24.95
N ALA A 128 7.72 -30.20 -25.38
CA ALA A 128 7.99 -29.75 -26.74
C ALA A 128 9.50 -29.75 -27.06
N SER A 129 10.34 -29.32 -26.12
CA SER A 129 11.80 -29.35 -26.23
C SER A 129 12.34 -30.78 -26.33
N GLN A 130 11.81 -31.71 -25.52
CA GLN A 130 12.13 -33.14 -25.58
C GLN A 130 11.72 -33.74 -26.95
N ALA A 131 10.50 -33.50 -27.42
CA ALA A 131 10.02 -33.99 -28.71
C ALA A 131 10.84 -33.44 -29.89
N ALA A 132 11.24 -32.17 -29.85
CA ALA A 132 12.13 -31.54 -30.83
C ALA A 132 13.54 -32.15 -30.81
N SER A 133 14.08 -32.42 -29.61
CA SER A 133 15.40 -33.07 -29.44
C SER A 133 15.39 -34.49 -30.01
N GLU A 134 14.36 -35.28 -29.72
CA GLU A 134 14.20 -36.61 -30.29
C GLU A 134 14.00 -36.59 -31.81
N ALA A 135 13.28 -35.60 -32.35
CA ALA A 135 13.14 -35.42 -33.80
C ALA A 135 14.48 -35.12 -34.48
N ARG A 136 15.30 -34.23 -33.87
CA ARG A 136 16.66 -33.95 -34.30
C ARG A 136 17.54 -35.19 -34.25
N ASP A 137 17.47 -35.96 -33.17
CA ASP A 137 18.29 -37.17 -33.00
C ASP A 137 17.88 -38.28 -33.98
N ARG A 138 16.59 -38.39 -34.33
CA ARG A 138 16.12 -39.25 -35.44
C ARG A 138 16.70 -38.81 -36.79
N ALA A 139 16.67 -37.51 -37.09
CA ALA A 139 17.23 -36.96 -38.33
C ALA A 139 18.76 -37.12 -38.41
N ASN A 140 19.47 -36.97 -37.28
CA ASN A 140 20.91 -37.21 -37.20
C ASN A 140 21.25 -38.68 -37.50
N ARG A 141 20.54 -39.65 -36.90
CA ARG A 141 20.72 -41.08 -37.19
C ARG A 141 20.46 -41.42 -38.65
N GLN A 142 19.43 -40.83 -39.27
CA GLN A 142 19.19 -40.98 -40.72
C GLN A 142 20.32 -40.38 -41.55
N SER A 143 20.84 -39.22 -41.16
CA SER A 143 21.96 -38.54 -41.85
C SER A 143 23.29 -39.28 -41.66
N GLU A 144 23.48 -40.02 -40.57
CA GLU A 144 24.61 -40.92 -40.34
C GLU A 144 24.47 -42.21 -41.16
N ALA A 145 23.28 -42.83 -41.18
CA ALA A 145 23.01 -44.00 -42.00
C ALA A 145 23.24 -43.74 -43.50
N ILE A 146 22.76 -42.60 -44.01
CA ILE A 146 23.02 -42.19 -45.41
C ILE A 146 24.50 -41.94 -45.66
N ARG A 147 25.24 -41.32 -44.71
CA ARG A 147 26.69 -41.13 -44.84
C ARG A 147 27.46 -42.45 -44.87
N ASN A 148 27.07 -43.41 -44.04
CA ASN A 148 27.66 -44.75 -44.05
C ASN A 148 27.36 -45.47 -45.38
N GLN A 149 26.12 -45.43 -45.86
CA GLN A 149 25.75 -46.04 -47.14
C GLN A 149 26.51 -45.42 -48.32
N VAL A 150 26.69 -44.09 -48.35
CA VAL A 150 27.50 -43.40 -49.37
C VAL A 150 28.99 -43.79 -49.26
N ALA A 151 29.51 -44.06 -48.06
CA ALA A 151 30.86 -44.56 -47.88
C ALA A 151 31.01 -46.01 -48.38
N GLU A 152 30.08 -46.90 -48.04
CA GLU A 152 30.03 -48.29 -48.53
C GLU A 152 29.90 -48.35 -50.06
N ASP A 153 28.99 -47.56 -50.65
CA ASP A 153 28.85 -47.45 -52.12
C ASP A 153 30.13 -46.90 -52.78
N GLY A 154 30.83 -45.98 -52.10
CA GLY A 154 32.14 -45.47 -52.51
C GLY A 154 33.24 -46.53 -52.50
N GLU A 155 33.36 -47.29 -51.41
CA GLU A 155 34.32 -48.41 -51.28
C GLU A 155 34.04 -49.53 -52.28
N ASN A 156 32.76 -49.84 -52.51
CA ASN A 156 32.30 -50.79 -53.53
C ASN A 156 32.66 -50.30 -54.94
N PHE A 157 32.43 -49.02 -55.24
CA PHE A 157 32.79 -48.42 -56.52
C PHE A 157 34.31 -48.41 -56.74
N GLU A 158 35.11 -47.99 -55.75
CA GLU A 158 36.58 -48.02 -55.85
C GLU A 158 37.12 -49.45 -56.04
N SER A 159 36.50 -50.43 -55.38
CA SER A 159 36.93 -51.83 -55.47
C SER A 159 36.58 -52.44 -56.83
N GLY A 160 35.36 -52.23 -57.33
CA GLY A 160 34.99 -52.63 -58.69
C GLY A 160 35.74 -51.86 -59.77
N TRP A 161 36.10 -50.59 -59.53
CA TRP A 161 36.95 -49.80 -60.41
C TRP A 161 38.39 -50.33 -60.45
N ARG A 162 38.96 -50.70 -59.29
CA ARG A 162 40.27 -51.37 -59.21
C ARG A 162 40.26 -52.69 -59.98
N GLU A 163 39.29 -53.56 -59.73
CA GLU A 163 39.14 -54.85 -60.44
C GLU A 163 39.04 -54.66 -61.96
N LYS A 164 38.18 -53.74 -62.44
CA LYS A 164 38.07 -53.38 -63.86
C LYS A 164 39.36 -52.83 -64.45
N THR A 165 40.10 -52.02 -63.68
CA THR A 165 41.37 -51.43 -64.10
C THR A 165 42.48 -52.48 -64.18
N GLU A 166 42.47 -53.45 -63.27
CA GLU A 166 43.38 -54.59 -63.24
C GLU A 166 43.10 -55.55 -64.41
N GLN A 167 41.84 -55.93 -64.64
CA GLN A 167 41.40 -56.68 -65.83
C GLN A 167 41.86 -55.99 -67.14
N LEU A 168 41.67 -54.66 -67.24
CA LEU A 168 42.14 -53.89 -68.40
C LEU A 168 43.67 -53.82 -68.52
N ALA A 169 44.41 -53.92 -67.41
CA ALA A 169 45.87 -54.00 -67.42
C ALA A 169 46.35 -55.39 -67.86
N GLU A 170 45.69 -56.45 -67.42
CA GLU A 170 45.91 -57.84 -67.85
C GLU A 170 45.59 -58.02 -69.34
N ASP A 171 44.42 -57.61 -69.81
CA ASP A 171 44.04 -57.59 -71.23
C ASP A 171 45.06 -56.81 -72.07
N ARG A 172 45.52 -55.66 -71.57
CA ARG A 172 46.52 -54.83 -72.26
C ARG A 172 47.92 -55.45 -72.25
N ALA A 173 48.25 -56.29 -71.26
CA ALA A 173 49.47 -57.09 -71.23
C ALA A 173 49.37 -58.24 -72.26
N LEU A 174 48.25 -58.97 -72.28
CA LEU A 174 47.94 -60.00 -73.29
C LEU A 174 48.02 -59.46 -74.72
N ILE A 175 47.46 -58.27 -74.97
CA ILE A 175 47.51 -57.59 -76.28
C ILE A 175 48.92 -57.07 -76.62
N ARG A 176 49.79 -56.84 -75.62
CA ARG A 176 51.17 -56.35 -75.84
C ARG A 176 52.06 -57.38 -76.53
N ASP A 177 51.76 -58.66 -76.35
CA ASP A 177 52.54 -59.77 -76.91
C ASP A 177 52.10 -60.16 -78.35
N ILE A 178 51.16 -59.41 -78.94
CA ILE A 178 50.77 -59.53 -80.35
C ILE A 178 51.58 -58.55 -81.21
N PRO A 179 52.38 -59.02 -82.19
CA PRO A 179 53.17 -58.15 -83.06
C PRO A 179 52.31 -57.19 -83.89
N ARG A 180 52.60 -55.88 -83.78
CA ARG A 180 51.88 -54.81 -84.50
C ARG A 180 52.08 -54.89 -86.02
N LEU A 181 51.03 -55.22 -86.76
CA LEU A 181 50.88 -54.86 -88.17
C LEU A 181 50.34 -53.42 -88.32
N ARG A 182 50.61 -52.79 -89.47
CA ARG A 182 50.74 -51.33 -89.59
C ARG A 182 49.93 -50.76 -90.77
N THR A 183 49.31 -49.59 -90.56
CA THR A 183 48.76 -48.65 -91.60
C THR A 183 47.44 -49.10 -92.30
N PRO A 184 46.69 -48.22 -93.02
CA PRO A 184 46.93 -46.80 -93.36
C PRO A 184 45.81 -45.78 -92.99
N LYS A 185 45.81 -44.58 -93.61
CA LYS A 185 45.19 -43.33 -93.13
C LYS A 185 43.89 -42.91 -93.87
N SER A 186 42.94 -42.30 -93.12
CA SER A 186 41.96 -41.24 -93.53
C SER A 186 40.89 -41.59 -94.61
N PRO A 187 39.84 -40.76 -94.87
CA PRO A 187 39.39 -39.52 -94.20
C PRO A 187 37.85 -39.40 -93.94
N SER A 188 37.42 -38.28 -93.32
CA SER A 188 36.10 -37.60 -93.44
C SER A 188 34.77 -38.28 -93.00
N ARG A 189 34.05 -37.65 -92.05
CA ARG A 189 32.75 -36.91 -92.24
C ARG A 189 32.03 -36.69 -90.87
N PRO A 190 31.27 -35.58 -90.63
CA PRO A 190 30.77 -35.23 -89.30
C PRO A 190 29.27 -35.49 -89.06
N HIS A 191 28.80 -35.08 -87.87
CA HIS A 191 27.45 -35.08 -87.29
C HIS A 191 26.94 -36.38 -86.66
N PHE A 192 26.60 -36.32 -85.37
CA PHE A 192 25.19 -36.42 -84.97
C PHE A 192 24.92 -35.71 -83.64
N ILE A 193 23.92 -34.83 -83.64
CA ILE A 193 23.25 -34.32 -82.45
C ILE A 193 21.83 -34.90 -82.49
N HIS A 194 21.46 -35.64 -81.46
CA HIS A 194 20.06 -35.93 -81.12
C HIS A 194 19.80 -35.25 -79.75
N SER A 195 18.65 -34.64 -79.47
CA SER A 195 17.44 -34.52 -80.27
C SER A 195 16.69 -33.23 -79.94
N THR A 196 16.12 -32.59 -80.96
CA THR A 196 15.04 -31.61 -80.81
C THR A 196 13.74 -32.23 -81.30
N THR A 197 12.64 -31.95 -80.62
CA THR A 197 11.32 -32.49 -80.95
C THR A 197 10.38 -31.38 -81.45
N PRO A 198 10.09 -31.32 -82.76
CA PRO A 198 8.94 -30.57 -83.28
C PRO A 198 8.02 -31.48 -84.12
N GLY A 199 6.70 -31.35 -83.98
CA GLY A 199 5.76 -32.19 -84.73
C GLY A 199 4.27 -31.90 -84.50
N ASN A 200 3.76 -30.94 -85.27
CA ASN A 200 2.33 -30.62 -85.43
C ASN A 200 1.45 -31.86 -85.72
N THR A 201 0.22 -31.89 -85.21
CA THR A 201 -0.91 -32.62 -85.83
C THR A 201 -2.16 -31.72 -85.86
N SER A 202 -3.08 -31.96 -86.80
CA SER A 202 -4.16 -31.03 -87.16
C SER A 202 -5.52 -31.73 -87.32
N SER A 203 -6.59 -30.91 -87.40
CA SER A 203 -7.99 -31.23 -87.83
C SER A 203 -9.02 -31.50 -86.72
N PRO A 204 -10.35 -31.31 -86.93
CA PRO A 204 -11.08 -30.60 -88.02
C PRO A 204 -12.24 -29.64 -87.55
N LEU A 205 -12.92 -29.01 -88.53
CA LEU A 205 -14.15 -28.17 -88.45
C LEU A 205 -15.44 -28.94 -88.05
N PRO A 206 -16.52 -28.27 -87.54
CA PRO A 206 -17.63 -27.68 -88.36
C PRO A 206 -18.27 -26.37 -87.77
N SER A 207 -19.31 -25.71 -88.31
CA SER A 207 -19.74 -25.36 -89.70
C SER A 207 -21.00 -24.42 -89.68
N ASN A 208 -21.23 -23.61 -90.75
CA ASN A 208 -22.42 -22.73 -91.02
C ASN A 208 -22.69 -21.54 -90.05
N ASN A 209 -23.37 -20.43 -90.44
CA ASN A 209 -24.37 -20.27 -91.52
C ASN A 209 -24.42 -18.87 -92.20
N SER A 210 -24.62 -18.88 -93.53
CA SER A 210 -25.33 -17.95 -94.45
C SER A 210 -25.75 -16.51 -94.08
N GLY A 211 -25.62 -15.58 -95.06
CA GLY A 211 -26.58 -14.47 -95.24
C GLY A 211 -26.08 -13.18 -95.94
N ARG A 212 -26.39 -12.98 -97.23
CA ARG A 212 -26.16 -11.71 -97.98
C ARG A 212 -27.45 -11.28 -98.68
N ALA A 213 -27.94 -10.04 -98.48
CA ALA A 213 -28.83 -9.33 -99.44
C ALA A 213 -29.02 -7.83 -99.14
N LEU A 214 -28.97 -7.03 -100.21
CA LEU A 214 -29.75 -5.79 -100.47
C LEU A 214 -30.81 -6.17 -101.55
N PRO A 215 -31.75 -5.32 -102.04
CA PRO A 215 -32.10 -3.92 -101.70
C PRO A 215 -33.64 -3.61 -101.58
N GLY A 216 -33.98 -2.35 -101.22
CA GLY A 216 -35.03 -1.56 -101.90
C GLY A 216 -36.52 -1.69 -101.47
N GLY A 217 -37.14 -0.56 -101.09
CA GLY A 217 -38.59 -0.44 -100.87
C GLY A 217 -39.06 1.01 -100.67
N PHE A 218 -40.05 1.45 -101.45
CA PHE A 218 -40.46 2.86 -101.63
C PHE A 218 -41.70 3.23 -100.78
N LYS A 219 -41.72 4.41 -100.12
CA LYS A 219 -42.94 5.22 -99.84
C LYS A 219 -42.58 6.62 -99.28
N LEU A 220 -43.55 7.53 -99.35
CA LEU A 220 -43.33 8.97 -99.57
C LEU A 220 -43.51 9.89 -98.33
N LEU A 221 -42.98 11.11 -98.49
CA LEU A 221 -43.41 12.39 -97.89
C LEU A 221 -43.01 12.73 -96.43
N SER A 222 -41.84 13.36 -96.28
CA SER A 222 -41.73 14.73 -95.70
C SER A 222 -40.40 15.40 -96.13
N THR A 223 -40.27 16.71 -95.97
CA THR A 223 -39.24 17.58 -96.58
C THR A 223 -37.77 17.15 -96.32
N PRO A 224 -36.88 17.07 -97.36
CA PRO A 224 -35.53 16.49 -97.20
C PRO A 224 -34.51 17.32 -96.41
N ASP A 225 -34.59 18.66 -96.49
CA ASP A 225 -33.42 19.52 -96.21
C ASP A 225 -33.14 19.84 -94.74
N ILE A 226 -34.12 19.60 -93.84
CA ILE A 226 -33.97 19.85 -92.40
C ILE A 226 -33.37 18.62 -91.71
N ILE A 227 -33.92 17.43 -91.99
CA ILE A 227 -33.45 16.17 -91.38
C ILE A 227 -31.99 15.89 -91.77
N MET A 228 -31.62 16.07 -93.05
CA MET A 228 -30.22 15.92 -93.47
C MET A 228 -29.27 16.98 -92.86
N ARG A 229 -29.78 18.16 -92.48
CA ARG A 229 -28.98 19.15 -91.73
C ARG A 229 -28.76 18.72 -90.29
N ASP A 230 -29.79 18.25 -89.60
CA ASP A 230 -29.65 17.81 -88.21
C ASP A 230 -28.81 16.53 -88.10
N GLU A 231 -28.95 15.60 -89.06
CA GLU A 231 -28.09 14.42 -89.17
C GLU A 231 -26.64 14.77 -89.49
N THR A 232 -26.37 15.74 -90.37
CA THR A 232 -24.99 16.18 -90.65
C THR A 232 -24.36 16.89 -89.45
N HIS A 233 -25.05 17.81 -88.77
CA HIS A 233 -24.52 18.41 -87.52
C HIS A 233 -24.33 17.37 -86.40
N LYS A 234 -25.18 16.34 -86.31
CA LYS A 234 -25.02 15.25 -85.34
C LYS A 234 -23.80 14.38 -85.67
N ASN A 235 -23.58 14.07 -86.94
CA ASN A 235 -22.39 13.36 -87.42
C ASN A 235 -21.11 14.19 -87.22
N GLU A 236 -21.16 15.51 -87.45
CA GLU A 236 -20.05 16.43 -87.21
C GLU A 236 -19.68 16.51 -85.72
N LYS A 237 -20.67 16.59 -84.83
CA LYS A 237 -20.44 16.50 -83.37
C LYS A 237 -19.80 15.16 -82.97
N LEU A 238 -20.30 14.04 -83.48
CA LEU A 238 -19.72 12.71 -83.22
C LEU A 238 -18.29 12.56 -83.79
N LEU A 239 -18.00 13.19 -84.93
CA LEU A 239 -16.65 13.25 -85.50
C LEU A 239 -15.72 14.11 -84.64
N HIS A 240 -16.18 15.25 -84.14
CA HIS A 240 -15.39 16.11 -83.25
C HIS A 240 -15.15 15.46 -81.88
N GLU A 241 -16.15 14.78 -81.30
CA GLU A 241 -16.02 13.98 -80.08
C GLU A 241 -15.00 12.84 -80.26
N LYS A 242 -15.12 12.05 -81.34
CA LYS A 242 -14.13 11.03 -81.69
C LYS A 242 -12.73 11.61 -81.93
N ALA A 243 -12.61 12.78 -82.56
CA ALA A 243 -11.33 13.44 -82.78
C ALA A 243 -10.68 13.87 -81.46
N ASN A 244 -11.46 14.44 -80.52
CA ASN A 244 -11.00 14.79 -79.18
C ASN A 244 -10.58 13.56 -78.38
N ASP A 245 -11.30 12.44 -78.48
CA ASP A 245 -10.90 11.20 -77.81
C ASP A 245 -9.67 10.55 -78.43
N LEU A 246 -9.53 10.60 -79.76
CA LEU A 246 -8.31 10.19 -80.45
C LEU A 246 -7.11 11.06 -80.04
N GLN A 247 -7.32 12.37 -79.84
CA GLN A 247 -6.31 13.29 -79.33
C GLN A 247 -5.92 12.97 -77.88
N LYS A 248 -6.87 12.72 -76.99
CA LYS A 248 -6.58 12.27 -75.61
C LYS A 248 -5.81 10.94 -75.60
N GLN A 249 -6.16 10.00 -76.48
CA GLN A 249 -5.43 8.73 -76.62
C GLN A 249 -4.00 8.95 -77.15
N SER A 250 -3.80 9.81 -78.15
CA SER A 250 -2.47 10.10 -78.70
C SER A 250 -1.58 10.82 -77.68
N GLU A 251 -2.15 11.72 -76.87
CA GLU A 251 -1.41 12.40 -75.79
C GLU A 251 -1.02 11.43 -74.66
N ARG A 252 -1.93 10.53 -74.25
CA ARG A 252 -1.61 9.43 -73.31
C ARG A 252 -0.49 8.53 -73.85
N LEU A 253 -0.55 8.16 -75.14
CA LEU A 253 0.50 7.37 -75.78
C LEU A 253 1.83 8.13 -75.82
N ARG A 254 1.83 9.43 -76.10
CA ARG A 254 3.04 10.27 -76.07
C ARG A 254 3.66 10.30 -74.67
N ILE A 255 2.86 10.54 -73.63
CA ILE A 255 3.31 10.56 -72.23
C ILE A 255 3.88 9.20 -71.82
N ALA A 256 3.24 8.09 -72.21
CA ALA A 256 3.74 6.74 -71.95
C ALA A 256 5.06 6.47 -72.69
N GLN A 257 5.20 6.90 -73.95
CA GLN A 257 6.44 6.79 -74.72
C GLN A 257 7.58 7.63 -74.12
N ASP A 258 7.31 8.88 -73.72
CA ASP A 258 8.27 9.77 -73.04
C ASP A 258 8.70 9.18 -71.69
N GLY A 259 7.76 8.60 -70.94
CA GLY A 259 8.00 7.89 -69.68
C GLY A 259 8.91 6.67 -69.87
N LEU A 260 8.58 5.79 -70.81
CA LEU A 260 9.38 4.60 -71.15
C LEU A 260 10.77 4.99 -71.67
N ALA A 261 10.90 6.04 -72.48
CA ALA A 261 12.19 6.55 -72.94
C ALA A 261 13.04 7.10 -71.79
N LYS A 262 12.42 7.78 -70.82
CA LYS A 262 13.08 8.30 -69.61
C LYS A 262 13.52 7.18 -68.66
N ILE A 263 12.71 6.12 -68.53
CA ILE A 263 13.07 4.91 -67.76
C ILE A 263 14.23 4.18 -68.46
N LYS A 264 14.12 3.90 -69.76
CA LYS A 264 15.16 3.24 -70.57
C LYS A 264 16.52 3.94 -70.51
N ARG A 265 16.53 5.29 -70.48
CA ARG A 265 17.75 6.08 -70.25
C ARG A 265 18.36 5.93 -68.86
N LYS A 266 17.57 5.62 -67.84
CA LYS A 266 18.01 5.47 -66.44
C LYS A 266 18.37 4.04 -66.06
N THR A 267 17.66 3.03 -66.58
CA THR A 267 17.89 1.61 -66.27
C THR A 267 18.93 0.95 -67.16
N GLY A 268 19.20 1.48 -68.36
CA GLY A 268 20.17 0.92 -69.30
C GLY A 268 19.71 -0.36 -70.03
N GLU A 269 18.60 -0.95 -69.57
CA GLU A 269 17.94 -2.12 -70.15
C GLU A 269 17.61 -1.92 -71.65
N ARG A 270 18.10 -2.83 -72.49
CA ARG A 270 17.87 -2.79 -73.94
C ARG A 270 16.71 -3.68 -74.39
N ASP A 271 16.42 -4.74 -73.64
CA ASP A 271 15.33 -5.67 -73.95
C ASP A 271 13.97 -5.11 -73.48
N PRO A 272 13.00 -4.89 -74.38
CA PRO A 272 11.66 -4.44 -73.99
C PRO A 272 10.91 -5.45 -73.11
N HIS A 273 11.21 -6.76 -73.20
CA HIS A 273 10.52 -7.76 -72.38
C HIS A 273 11.02 -7.78 -70.93
N ALA A 274 12.34 -7.77 -70.71
CA ALA A 274 12.91 -7.60 -69.37
C ALA A 274 12.43 -6.30 -68.70
N LEU A 275 12.38 -5.19 -69.44
CA LEU A 275 11.92 -3.90 -68.90
C LEU A 275 10.43 -3.93 -68.51
N SER A 276 9.56 -4.57 -69.29
CA SER A 276 8.13 -4.67 -68.94
C SER A 276 7.90 -5.57 -67.73
N ALA A 277 8.60 -6.71 -67.64
CA ALA A 277 8.54 -7.57 -66.46
C ALA A 277 9.05 -6.87 -65.18
N ALA A 278 10.15 -6.12 -65.28
CA ALA A 278 10.68 -5.32 -64.16
C ALA A 278 9.73 -4.19 -63.74
N LEU A 279 9.03 -3.56 -64.70
CA LEU A 279 8.02 -2.54 -64.41
C LEU A 279 6.78 -3.13 -63.72
N ILE A 280 6.24 -4.24 -64.22
CA ILE A 280 5.11 -4.94 -63.58
C ILE A 280 5.49 -5.35 -62.15
N ALA A 281 6.66 -5.95 -61.95
CA ALA A 281 7.15 -6.34 -60.62
C ALA A 281 7.47 -5.14 -59.69
N ALA A 282 7.56 -3.92 -60.22
CA ALA A 282 7.69 -2.69 -59.46
C ALA A 282 6.32 -2.03 -59.20
N GLU A 283 5.39 -2.10 -60.14
CA GLU A 283 3.99 -1.68 -60.00
C GLU A 283 3.26 -2.54 -58.96
N GLU A 284 3.46 -3.86 -58.95
CA GLU A 284 2.95 -4.77 -57.90
C GLU A 284 3.48 -4.39 -56.50
N LYS A 285 4.78 -4.07 -56.38
CA LYS A 285 5.36 -3.61 -55.10
C LYS A 285 4.81 -2.24 -54.70
N ASN A 286 4.67 -1.31 -55.63
CA ASN A 286 4.08 0.00 -55.37
C ASN A 286 2.61 -0.12 -54.96
N PHE A 287 1.85 -1.04 -55.55
CA PHE A 287 0.47 -1.33 -55.18
C PHE A 287 0.37 -1.93 -53.77
N SER A 288 1.24 -2.90 -53.45
CA SER A 288 1.34 -3.45 -52.09
C SER A 288 1.72 -2.39 -51.05
N LEU A 289 2.65 -1.50 -51.37
CA LEU A 289 3.04 -0.38 -50.50
C LEU A 289 1.91 0.64 -50.35
N PHE A 290 1.18 0.94 -51.43
CA PHE A 290 0.04 1.85 -51.40
C PHE A 290 -1.10 1.30 -50.51
N ASN A 291 -1.39 0.01 -50.59
CA ASN A 291 -2.37 -0.64 -49.72
C ASN A 291 -1.93 -0.57 -48.25
N MET A 292 -0.67 -0.92 -47.94
CA MET A 292 -0.16 -0.87 -46.58
C MET A 292 -0.08 0.57 -46.02
N ILE A 293 0.21 1.57 -46.85
CA ILE A 293 0.13 2.99 -46.46
C ILE A 293 -1.31 3.40 -46.15
N ASN A 294 -2.29 2.94 -46.93
CA ASN A 294 -3.70 3.23 -46.65
C ASN A 294 -4.18 2.53 -45.37
N GLU A 295 -3.80 1.27 -45.15
CA GLU A 295 -4.10 0.52 -43.92
C GLU A 295 -3.50 1.25 -42.69
N LEU A 296 -2.21 1.61 -42.73
CA LEU A 296 -1.56 2.37 -41.67
C LEU A 296 -2.17 3.76 -41.46
N ASN A 297 -2.62 4.45 -42.51
CA ASN A 297 -3.34 5.71 -42.36
C ASN A 297 -4.70 5.51 -41.68
N THR A 298 -5.45 4.46 -42.02
CA THR A 298 -6.73 4.17 -41.33
C THR A 298 -6.54 3.73 -39.88
N GLU A 299 -5.44 3.03 -39.57
CA GLU A 299 -5.06 2.69 -38.19
C GLU A 299 -4.64 3.93 -37.40
N MET A 300 -3.88 4.84 -38.02
CA MET A 300 -3.49 6.12 -37.43
C MET A 300 -4.72 7.00 -37.14
N GLU A 301 -5.67 7.14 -38.08
CA GLU A 301 -6.93 7.87 -37.85
C GLU A 301 -7.75 7.23 -36.70
N ALA A 302 -7.80 5.91 -36.61
CA ALA A 302 -8.49 5.21 -35.52
C ALA A 302 -7.82 5.44 -34.14
N LEU A 303 -6.48 5.36 -34.08
CA LEU A 303 -5.70 5.62 -32.87
C LEU A 303 -5.78 7.09 -32.44
N GLU A 304 -5.82 8.04 -33.39
CA GLU A 304 -6.06 9.45 -33.08
C GLU A 304 -7.46 9.67 -32.47
N VAL A 305 -8.49 9.00 -32.99
CA VAL A 305 -9.85 9.06 -32.40
C VAL A 305 -9.89 8.44 -31.00
N GLU A 306 -9.23 7.30 -30.78
CA GLU A 306 -9.12 6.68 -29.45
C GLU A 306 -8.37 7.59 -28.47
N ASN A 307 -7.22 8.15 -28.87
CA ASN A 307 -6.42 9.02 -28.02
C ASN A 307 -7.18 10.30 -27.65
N ASN A 308 -7.88 10.93 -28.61
CA ASN A 308 -8.77 12.07 -28.34
C ASN A 308 -9.92 11.69 -27.38
N SER A 309 -10.46 10.46 -27.46
CA SER A 309 -11.47 9.95 -26.53
C SER A 309 -10.89 9.73 -25.12
N LEU A 310 -9.66 9.22 -25.00
CA LEU A 310 -8.99 9.01 -23.72
C LEU A 310 -8.62 10.34 -23.07
N GLU A 311 -8.10 11.31 -23.83
CA GLU A 311 -7.87 12.68 -23.36
C GLU A 311 -9.16 13.34 -22.89
N ALA A 312 -10.28 13.14 -23.60
CA ALA A 312 -11.59 13.62 -23.18
C ALA A 312 -12.04 12.98 -21.84
N GLN A 313 -11.89 11.67 -21.67
CA GLN A 313 -12.21 10.98 -20.40
C GLN A 313 -11.31 11.44 -19.23
N VAL A 314 -10.02 11.67 -19.47
CA VAL A 314 -9.10 12.22 -18.47
C VAL A 314 -9.48 13.66 -18.11
N SER A 315 -9.84 14.47 -19.11
CA SER A 315 -10.33 15.84 -18.93
C SER A 315 -11.67 15.89 -18.18
N GLU A 316 -12.56 14.93 -18.42
CA GLU A 316 -13.85 14.79 -17.73
C GLU A 316 -13.65 14.35 -16.27
N GLN A 317 -12.86 13.29 -16.01
CA GLN A 317 -12.55 12.84 -14.64
C GLN A 317 -11.81 13.92 -13.83
N THR A 318 -10.95 14.74 -14.47
CA THR A 318 -10.29 15.87 -13.79
C THR A 318 -11.20 17.09 -13.63
N ARG A 319 -12.18 17.32 -14.53
CA ARG A 319 -13.26 18.29 -14.32
C ARG A 319 -14.21 17.87 -13.21
N ASP A 320 -14.59 16.62 -13.12
CA ASP A 320 -15.42 16.10 -12.04
C ASP A 320 -14.71 16.18 -10.69
N GLY A 321 -13.39 15.92 -10.66
CA GLY A 321 -12.53 16.20 -9.49
C GLY A 321 -12.44 17.69 -9.10
N ALA A 322 -12.80 18.61 -10.00
CA ALA A 322 -12.92 20.04 -9.75
C ALA A 322 -14.36 20.49 -9.44
N MET A 323 -15.39 19.75 -9.90
CA MET A 323 -16.79 20.16 -9.81
C MET A 323 -17.49 19.71 -8.50
N GLY A 324 -16.93 20.17 -7.38
CA GLY A 324 -17.74 20.60 -6.24
C GLY A 324 -18.54 19.56 -5.43
N SER A 325 -18.25 18.26 -5.52
CA SER A 325 -18.88 17.28 -4.61
C SER A 325 -18.43 17.51 -3.15
N ALA A 326 -19.38 17.43 -2.22
CA ALA A 326 -19.09 17.45 -0.78
C ALA A 326 -18.23 16.26 -0.34
N GLU A 327 -18.22 15.18 -1.12
CA GLU A 327 -17.40 14.00 -0.91
C GLU A 327 -15.92 14.26 -1.25
N ASP A 328 -15.62 15.01 -2.32
CA ASP A 328 -14.25 15.42 -2.63
C ASP A 328 -13.71 16.45 -1.64
N ALA A 329 -14.55 17.34 -1.12
CA ALA A 329 -14.16 18.21 -0.01
C ALA A 329 -13.74 17.40 1.23
N ARG A 330 -14.48 16.33 1.56
CA ARG A 330 -14.12 15.40 2.65
C ARG A 330 -12.85 14.60 2.32
N ARG A 331 -12.70 14.11 1.09
CA ARG A 331 -11.53 13.33 0.65
C ARG A 331 -10.25 14.18 0.68
N ARG A 332 -10.31 15.43 0.22
CA ARG A 332 -9.18 16.39 0.33
C ARG A 332 -8.86 16.73 1.78
N ALA A 333 -9.86 17.01 2.62
CA ALA A 333 -9.67 17.28 4.04
C ALA A 333 -9.05 16.08 4.79
N LEU A 334 -9.50 14.85 4.51
CA LEU A 334 -8.94 13.63 5.08
C LEU A 334 -7.49 13.40 4.62
N LYS A 335 -7.19 13.58 3.33
CA LYS A 335 -5.82 13.51 2.80
C LYS A 335 -4.91 14.51 3.54
N GLN A 336 -5.34 15.75 3.67
CA GLN A 336 -4.57 16.79 4.35
C GLN A 336 -4.40 16.51 5.85
N GLN A 337 -5.41 15.96 6.53
CA GLN A 337 -5.30 15.51 7.92
C GLN A 337 -4.28 14.37 8.10
N LEU A 338 -4.21 13.43 7.14
CA LEU A 338 -3.22 12.34 7.14
C LEU A 338 -1.81 12.86 6.86
N GLU A 339 -1.65 13.78 5.90
CA GLU A 339 -0.37 14.46 5.62
C GLU A 339 0.14 15.20 6.87
N ASP A 340 -0.74 15.94 7.55
CA ASP A 340 -0.48 16.60 8.83
C ASP A 340 -0.05 15.64 9.95
N GLN A 341 -0.65 14.44 10.02
CA GLN A 341 -0.28 13.43 11.01
C GLN A 341 1.07 12.78 10.69
N ILE A 342 1.34 12.51 9.40
CA ILE A 342 2.64 12.00 8.94
C ILE A 342 3.75 13.00 9.27
N GLU A 343 3.53 14.28 9.01
CA GLU A 343 4.50 15.34 9.28
C GLU A 343 4.74 15.51 10.79
N LYS A 344 3.67 15.52 11.61
CA LYS A 344 3.78 15.51 13.08
C LYS A 344 4.49 14.26 13.61
N SER A 345 4.39 13.12 12.92
CA SER A 345 5.12 11.90 13.26
C SER A 345 6.61 12.02 12.92
N ARG A 346 6.94 12.46 11.69
CA ARG A 346 8.33 12.73 11.25
C ARG A 346 9.05 13.70 12.17
N GLN A 347 8.39 14.79 12.59
CA GLN A 347 8.96 15.75 13.54
C GLN A 347 9.19 15.16 14.95
N LYS A 348 8.43 14.14 15.36
CA LYS A 348 8.70 13.42 16.62
C LYS A 348 9.88 12.47 16.46
N VAL A 349 9.95 11.73 15.36
CA VAL A 349 11.07 10.83 15.03
C VAL A 349 12.39 11.62 15.00
N ALA A 350 12.45 12.71 14.23
CA ALA A 350 13.65 13.57 14.15
C ALA A 350 14.09 14.12 15.52
N LYS A 351 13.15 14.44 16.42
CA LYS A 351 13.47 14.89 17.80
C LYS A 351 14.00 13.76 18.70
N LEU A 352 13.54 12.52 18.48
CA LEU A 352 14.04 11.35 19.20
C LEU A 352 15.41 10.91 18.66
N GLU A 353 15.61 10.95 17.35
CA GLU A 353 16.89 10.68 16.70
C GLU A 353 17.96 11.69 17.15
N ALA A 354 17.65 12.99 17.17
CA ALA A 354 18.57 14.02 17.67
C ALA A 354 18.97 13.78 19.13
N ARG A 355 18.01 13.45 20.02
CA ARG A 355 18.29 13.10 21.42
C ARG A 355 19.09 11.82 21.57
N HIS A 356 18.86 10.83 20.70
CA HIS A 356 19.62 9.60 20.69
C HIS A 356 21.07 9.85 20.25
N SER A 357 21.30 10.71 19.23
CA SER A 357 22.66 11.12 18.83
C SER A 357 23.40 11.82 19.97
N GLU A 358 22.77 12.81 20.61
CA GLU A 358 23.34 13.53 21.76
C GLU A 358 23.69 12.58 22.93
N ALA A 359 22.80 11.63 23.25
CA ALA A 359 23.05 10.63 24.28
C ALA A 359 24.16 9.63 23.90
N ALA A 360 24.26 9.24 22.62
CA ALA A 360 25.30 8.33 22.13
C ALA A 360 26.69 9.01 22.12
N GLU A 361 26.77 10.28 21.72
CA GLU A 361 27.99 11.09 21.81
C GLU A 361 28.45 11.23 23.27
N ALA A 362 27.53 11.52 24.19
CA ALA A 362 27.83 11.57 25.62
C ALA A 362 28.31 10.20 26.17
N ALA A 363 27.72 9.09 25.71
CA ALA A 363 28.11 7.74 26.11
C ALA A 363 29.54 7.38 25.64
N GLU A 364 29.92 7.71 24.41
CA GLU A 364 31.30 7.49 23.92
C GLU A 364 32.33 8.39 24.62
N VAL A 365 31.96 9.63 24.99
CA VAL A 365 32.82 10.48 25.83
C VAL A 365 33.02 9.88 27.23
N MET A 366 31.95 9.39 27.87
CA MET A 366 32.05 8.69 29.17
C MET A 366 32.88 7.41 29.07
N LYS A 367 32.74 6.64 27.97
CA LYS A 367 33.51 5.44 27.67
C LYS A 367 35.01 5.71 27.56
N ALA A 368 35.39 6.74 26.81
CA ALA A 368 36.78 7.19 26.71
C ALA A 368 37.33 7.67 28.08
N GLY A 369 36.52 8.41 28.85
CA GLY A 369 36.87 8.86 30.20
C GLY A 369 37.09 7.71 31.19
N ALA A 370 36.17 6.76 31.25
CA ALA A 370 36.25 5.59 32.12
C ALA A 370 37.45 4.70 31.77
N MET A 371 37.69 4.43 30.49
CA MET A 371 38.90 3.73 30.03
C MET A 371 40.20 4.48 30.41
N GLY A 372 40.21 5.81 30.28
CA GLY A 372 41.35 6.64 30.67
C GLY A 372 41.61 6.67 32.18
N LEU A 373 40.59 6.46 33.02
CA LEU A 373 40.73 6.27 34.47
C LEU A 373 41.17 4.84 34.80
N PHE A 374 40.60 3.83 34.13
CA PHE A 374 40.97 2.42 34.31
C PHE A 374 42.48 2.20 34.12
N HIS A 375 43.06 2.70 33.01
CA HIS A 375 44.49 2.59 32.74
C HIS A 375 45.38 3.33 33.76
N LYS A 376 44.86 4.32 34.50
CA LYS A 376 45.60 5.05 35.54
C LYS A 376 45.49 4.41 36.92
N LEU A 377 44.40 3.68 37.17
CA LEU A 377 44.10 2.98 38.43
C LEU A 377 44.51 1.51 38.40
N GLN A 378 45.02 1.02 37.27
CA GLN A 378 45.26 -0.38 36.99
C GLN A 378 46.22 -1.03 38.00
N SER A 379 45.74 -2.06 38.70
CA SER A 379 46.53 -2.97 39.51
C SER A 379 46.66 -4.34 38.80
N PRO A 380 47.71 -5.13 39.07
CA PRO A 380 47.90 -6.45 38.45
C PRO A 380 46.81 -7.49 38.80
N SER A 381 45.87 -7.15 39.67
CA SER A 381 44.71 -7.98 40.02
C SER A 381 43.58 -7.93 38.98
N ASP A 382 43.52 -6.89 38.14
CA ASP A 382 42.35 -6.59 37.30
C ASP A 382 42.52 -7.11 35.85
N GLU A 383 43.53 -7.96 35.60
CA GLU A 383 43.92 -8.46 34.28
C GLU A 383 42.85 -9.36 33.62
N ALA A 384 42.05 -10.07 34.41
CA ALA A 384 40.90 -10.83 33.92
C ALA A 384 39.81 -9.93 33.31
N PHE A 385 39.55 -8.76 33.92
CA PHE A 385 38.58 -7.79 33.41
C PHE A 385 39.11 -7.07 32.16
N ALA A 386 40.41 -6.75 32.14
CA ALA A 386 41.07 -6.20 30.95
C ALA A 386 41.03 -7.18 29.75
N ALA A 387 41.22 -8.48 29.99
CA ALA A 387 41.08 -9.51 28.97
C ALA A 387 39.64 -9.63 28.44
N GLN A 388 38.63 -9.53 29.33
CA GLN A 388 37.21 -9.55 28.96
C GLN A 388 36.82 -8.32 28.11
N LEU A 389 37.30 -7.13 28.45
CA LEU A 389 37.13 -5.91 27.64
C LEU A 389 37.78 -6.03 26.25
N SER A 390 38.95 -6.65 26.16
CA SER A 390 39.66 -6.90 24.89
C SER A 390 38.90 -7.88 23.98
N ALA A 391 38.18 -8.84 24.55
CA ALA A 391 37.49 -9.90 23.80
C ALA A 391 36.08 -9.50 23.31
N HIS A 392 35.32 -8.74 24.09
CA HIS A 392 33.92 -8.40 23.77
C HIS A 392 33.68 -6.92 23.47
N GLY A 393 34.70 -6.06 23.66
CA GLY A 393 34.55 -4.61 23.58
C GLY A 393 33.75 -4.04 24.76
N MET A 394 33.71 -2.72 24.86
CA MET A 394 32.89 -2.06 25.88
C MET A 394 31.41 -2.11 25.51
N THR A 395 30.67 -2.97 26.20
CA THR A 395 29.21 -3.01 26.23
C THR A 395 28.67 -2.20 27.42
N ASP A 396 27.39 -1.85 27.43
CA ASP A 396 26.77 -1.10 28.55
C ASP A 396 26.90 -1.83 29.90
N ILE A 397 26.89 -3.17 29.87
CA ILE A 397 27.10 -4.02 31.06
C ILE A 397 28.55 -3.91 31.53
N ALA A 398 29.51 -4.05 30.61
CA ALA A 398 30.94 -3.88 30.92
C ALA A 398 31.28 -2.45 31.38
N MET A 399 30.55 -1.43 30.89
CA MET A 399 30.67 -0.05 31.37
C MET A 399 30.23 0.08 32.83
N ALA A 400 29.08 -0.50 33.20
CA ALA A 400 28.58 -0.47 34.57
C ALA A 400 29.53 -1.21 35.54
N GLU A 401 30.05 -2.37 35.12
CA GLU A 401 31.08 -3.11 35.86
C GLU A 401 32.38 -2.30 36.01
N LEU A 402 32.83 -1.63 34.94
CA LEU A 402 34.03 -0.79 34.99
C LEU A 402 33.86 0.41 35.94
N LEU A 403 32.71 1.09 35.88
CA LEU A 403 32.44 2.24 36.76
C LEU A 403 32.40 1.83 38.23
N GLY A 404 31.85 0.65 38.55
CA GLY A 404 31.90 0.09 39.91
C GLY A 404 33.32 -0.25 40.38
N LEU A 405 34.17 -0.79 39.50
CA LEU A 405 35.60 -1.01 39.79
C LEU A 405 36.35 0.30 40.03
N ILE A 406 36.08 1.34 39.23
CA ILE A 406 36.66 2.68 39.42
C ILE A 406 36.21 3.27 40.75
N GLU A 407 34.91 3.18 41.09
CA GLU A 407 34.36 3.66 42.36
C GLU A 407 35.04 3.00 43.56
N GLN A 408 35.16 1.66 43.55
CA GLN A 408 35.86 0.92 44.60
C GLN A 408 37.32 1.37 44.76
N ARG A 409 38.07 1.47 43.66
CA ARG A 409 39.49 1.88 43.70
C ARG A 409 39.68 3.33 44.14
N VAL A 410 38.78 4.24 43.74
CA VAL A 410 38.80 5.63 44.23
C VAL A 410 38.50 5.68 45.73
N GLY A 411 37.57 4.85 46.23
CA GLY A 411 37.32 4.69 47.67
C GLY A 411 38.57 4.21 48.43
N GLU A 412 39.20 3.13 47.96
CA GLU A 412 40.45 2.60 48.54
C GLU A 412 41.57 3.66 48.59
N LEU A 413 41.74 4.44 47.50
CA LEU A 413 42.74 5.52 47.46
C LEU A 413 42.41 6.69 48.38
N VAL A 414 41.13 7.04 48.54
CA VAL A 414 40.67 8.06 49.50
C VAL A 414 40.92 7.59 50.93
N ASP A 415 40.65 6.33 51.26
CA ASP A 415 40.93 5.77 52.58
C ASP A 415 42.44 5.73 52.87
N ILE A 416 43.27 5.30 51.91
CA ILE A 416 44.73 5.35 52.03
C ILE A 416 45.21 6.79 52.22
N HIS A 417 44.67 7.75 51.48
CA HIS A 417 45.02 9.17 51.61
C HIS A 417 44.60 9.74 52.96
N ASN A 418 43.39 9.41 53.45
CA ASN A 418 42.90 9.79 54.77
C ASN A 418 43.79 9.19 55.88
N ILE A 419 44.20 7.93 55.76
CA ILE A 419 45.13 7.31 56.71
C ILE A 419 46.50 7.99 56.64
N ALA A 420 47.06 8.22 55.45
CA ALA A 420 48.39 8.82 55.28
C ALA A 420 48.48 10.29 55.72
N THR A 421 47.40 11.06 55.56
CA THR A 421 47.32 12.47 55.99
C THR A 421 46.98 12.63 57.47
N ASN A 422 46.15 11.75 58.04
CA ASN A 422 45.83 11.77 59.47
C ASN A 422 46.86 11.03 60.35
N ALA A 423 47.66 10.11 59.80
CA ALA A 423 48.74 9.44 60.53
C ALA A 423 49.76 10.38 61.20
N PRO A 424 50.32 11.42 60.53
CA PRO A 424 51.21 12.38 61.17
C PRO A 424 50.51 13.28 62.20
N ALA A 425 49.17 13.44 62.11
CA ALA A 425 48.39 14.18 63.12
C ALA A 425 48.11 13.32 64.37
N ALA A 426 47.78 12.04 64.20
CA ALA A 426 47.46 11.12 65.29
C ALA A 426 48.68 10.74 66.16
N ALA A 427 49.89 10.76 65.59
CA ALA A 427 51.12 10.45 66.33
C ALA A 427 51.65 11.62 67.18
N ALA A 428 51.17 12.86 66.97
CA ALA A 428 51.77 14.07 67.54
C ALA A 428 51.11 14.57 68.84
N LEU A 429 49.88 14.16 69.17
CA LEU A 429 49.15 14.65 70.35
C LEU A 429 48.41 13.52 71.08
N GLY A 430 48.94 13.16 72.25
CA GLY A 430 48.26 12.25 73.17
C GLY A 430 47.05 12.93 73.84
N ALA A 431 45.91 12.23 73.80
CA ALA A 431 44.72 12.39 74.64
C ALA A 431 44.09 13.79 74.79
N GLN A 432 42.91 14.00 74.17
CA GLN A 432 41.69 14.46 74.86
C GLN A 432 40.42 14.30 74.00
N HIS A 433 39.34 13.82 74.65
CA HIS A 433 37.94 13.72 74.21
C HIS A 433 37.25 15.13 74.16
N PRO A 434 35.90 15.33 73.91
CA PRO A 434 34.81 14.40 73.52
C PRO A 434 33.79 14.93 72.43
N SER A 435 32.78 14.11 72.11
CA SER A 435 31.36 14.48 71.90
C SER A 435 30.94 15.48 70.80
N THR A 436 30.20 15.01 69.79
CA THR A 436 28.79 15.47 69.59
C THR A 436 27.93 14.50 68.76
N LYS A 437 26.86 14.05 69.41
CA LYS A 437 25.57 13.55 68.92
C LYS A 437 25.12 14.03 67.51
N VAL A 438 24.67 13.07 66.69
CA VAL A 438 23.33 13.09 66.07
C VAL A 438 22.70 11.70 66.24
N ASP A 439 21.37 11.65 66.34
CA ASP A 439 20.58 10.53 66.85
C ASP A 439 20.22 9.46 65.80
N MET A 440 19.80 8.29 66.27
CA MET A 440 19.42 7.10 65.49
C MET A 440 17.89 6.96 65.35
N GLY A 441 17.45 6.43 64.20
CA GLY A 441 16.09 5.90 64.02
C GLY A 441 15.62 5.99 62.55
N GLY A 442 15.21 4.92 61.87
CA GLY A 442 15.10 3.51 62.24
C GLY A 442 13.75 2.92 61.81
N HIS A 443 13.78 1.76 61.12
CA HIS A 443 12.64 1.02 60.55
C HIS A 443 11.89 1.76 59.40
N ASP A 444 11.24 1.08 58.44
CA ASP A 444 11.07 -0.37 58.22
C ASP A 444 11.17 -0.70 56.71
N GLY A 445 11.61 -1.92 56.39
CA GLY A 445 12.00 -2.35 55.03
C GLY A 445 11.41 -3.70 54.62
N THR A 446 10.13 -3.96 54.95
CA THR A 446 9.48 -5.24 54.67
C THR A 446 9.17 -5.47 53.18
N ASN A 447 10.10 -6.18 52.53
CA ASN A 447 9.88 -7.42 51.81
C ASN A 447 8.71 -7.50 50.77
N HIS A 448 9.08 -7.62 49.49
CA HIS A 448 8.40 -8.59 48.61
C HIS A 448 9.40 -9.34 47.72
N SER A 449 9.67 -10.59 48.12
CA SER A 449 10.51 -11.53 47.40
C SER A 449 10.05 -11.79 45.96
N ARG A 450 11.02 -11.76 45.03
CA ARG A 450 10.96 -12.52 43.76
C ARG A 450 11.98 -13.64 43.83
N HIS A 451 11.52 -14.88 43.88
CA HIS A 451 12.37 -16.05 43.67
C HIS A 451 12.06 -16.68 42.31
N SER A 452 13.10 -16.94 41.55
CA SER A 452 13.09 -17.75 40.35
C SER A 452 14.26 -18.73 40.43
N ARG A 453 13.98 -20.03 40.43
CA ARG A 453 14.94 -21.05 39.99
C ARG A 453 14.23 -22.37 39.66
N ASN A 454 14.78 -23.05 38.65
CA ASN A 454 14.36 -24.37 38.17
C ASN A 454 14.63 -25.47 39.21
N GLY A 455 13.95 -26.62 39.10
CA GLY A 455 14.38 -27.83 39.81
C GLY A 455 13.40 -29.02 39.85
N GLU A 456 13.40 -29.83 38.78
CA GLU A 456 13.23 -31.29 38.81
C GLU A 456 11.87 -31.98 39.16
N ARG A 457 11.78 -33.23 38.69
CA ARG A 457 10.69 -34.23 38.77
C ARG A 457 10.99 -35.22 39.92
N PRO A 458 10.01 -35.89 40.57
CA PRO A 458 9.56 -37.19 40.03
C PRO A 458 8.11 -37.66 40.29
N ARG A 459 7.75 -38.68 39.48
CA ARG A 459 6.64 -39.67 39.48
C ARG A 459 5.72 -39.86 40.70
N GLY A 460 4.43 -40.09 40.37
CA GLY A 460 3.46 -40.95 41.07
C GLY A 460 2.41 -40.20 41.90
N GLY A 461 1.12 -40.54 41.89
CA GLY A 461 0.36 -41.49 41.07
C GLY A 461 -1.04 -41.76 41.67
N GLY A 462 -2.05 -42.06 40.83
CA GLY A 462 -3.32 -42.70 41.26
C GLY A 462 -4.56 -41.80 41.41
N GLY A 463 -5.61 -42.17 40.65
CA GLY A 463 -7.03 -41.81 40.87
C GLY A 463 -7.49 -40.38 40.52
N ALA A 464 -8.75 -40.12 40.16
CA ALA A 464 -9.80 -40.97 39.57
C ALA A 464 -10.95 -40.07 39.04
N THR A 465 -11.80 -40.63 38.16
CA THR A 465 -13.19 -40.20 37.82
C THR A 465 -13.49 -38.81 37.20
N SER A 466 -14.07 -38.86 35.98
CA SER A 466 -15.15 -37.98 35.46
C SER A 466 -14.80 -36.50 35.13
N THR A 467 -15.35 -35.83 34.11
CA THR A 467 -16.35 -36.16 33.07
C THR A 467 -15.86 -35.66 31.69
N GLY A 468 -16.38 -36.22 30.58
CA GLY A 468 -15.98 -35.82 29.23
C GLY A 468 -16.37 -34.38 28.86
N GLY A 469 -15.45 -33.66 28.23
CA GLY A 469 -15.68 -32.37 27.58
C GLY A 469 -14.80 -32.27 26.33
N VAL A 470 -15.41 -32.24 25.15
CA VAL A 470 -14.70 -32.15 23.87
C VAL A 470 -14.09 -30.76 23.72
N LEU A 471 -12.76 -30.66 23.66
CA LEU A 471 -12.08 -29.43 23.25
C LEU A 471 -12.28 -29.21 21.75
N LEU A 472 -13.37 -28.51 21.41
CA LEU A 472 -13.62 -27.99 20.08
C LEU A 472 -12.50 -27.02 19.70
N ARG A 473 -11.65 -27.43 18.76
CA ARG A 473 -10.68 -26.56 18.09
C ARG A 473 -11.48 -25.66 17.11
N PRO A 474 -11.53 -24.33 17.29
CA PRO A 474 -12.27 -23.48 16.37
C PRO A 474 -11.64 -23.53 14.97
N THR A 475 -12.41 -23.97 13.98
CA THR A 475 -12.08 -23.76 12.57
C THR A 475 -12.29 -22.29 12.22
N PRO A 476 -11.48 -21.70 11.31
CA PRO A 476 -11.76 -20.36 10.80
C PRO A 476 -13.10 -20.36 10.03
N PRO A 477 -13.94 -19.31 10.17
CA PRO A 477 -15.21 -19.22 9.46
C PRO A 477 -14.98 -19.05 7.96
N THR A 478 -15.91 -19.58 7.17
CA THR A 478 -15.86 -19.56 5.69
C THR A 478 -16.67 -18.37 5.16
N ALA A 479 -16.54 -18.02 3.88
CA ALA A 479 -17.22 -16.85 3.30
C ALA A 479 -18.76 -16.88 3.47
N ASP A 480 -19.37 -18.06 3.58
CA ASP A 480 -20.81 -18.25 3.75
C ASP A 480 -21.32 -18.02 5.19
N ASP A 481 -20.44 -17.95 6.20
CA ASP A 481 -20.81 -17.61 7.59
C ASP A 481 -21.18 -16.11 7.76
N PHE A 482 -21.08 -15.31 6.69
CA PHE A 482 -21.39 -13.88 6.67
C PHE A 482 -22.74 -13.57 5.99
N GLY A 483 -23.69 -14.51 6.05
CA GLY A 483 -25.09 -14.28 5.72
C GLY A 483 -25.70 -13.17 6.59
N ASP A 484 -26.53 -12.34 5.96
CA ASP A 484 -27.08 -11.05 6.44
C ASP A 484 -28.11 -11.18 7.60
N SER A 485 -27.75 -11.89 8.69
CA SER A 485 -28.65 -12.27 9.79
C SER A 485 -28.49 -11.46 11.08
N ASP A 486 -27.54 -10.51 11.14
CA ASP A 486 -27.37 -9.57 12.26
C ASP A 486 -28.09 -8.22 12.01
N ASN A 487 -28.88 -8.10 10.93
CA ASN A 487 -29.55 -6.87 10.53
C ASN A 487 -30.92 -6.64 11.21
N ASP A 488 -31.40 -7.60 12.00
CA ASP A 488 -32.71 -7.59 12.68
C ASP A 488 -32.61 -7.49 14.22
N GLU A 489 -31.55 -6.87 14.78
CA GLU A 489 -31.63 -6.35 16.16
C GLU A 489 -32.46 -5.05 16.17
N PRO A 490 -33.52 -4.94 16.98
CA PRO A 490 -34.46 -3.83 16.91
C PRO A 490 -33.86 -2.53 17.46
N GLN A 491 -33.27 -1.72 16.56
CA GLN A 491 -33.08 -0.26 16.66
C GLN A 491 -32.91 0.28 18.09
N ASP A 492 -31.92 -0.23 18.83
CA ASP A 492 -31.72 0.21 20.21
C ASP A 492 -31.29 1.70 20.20
N ASP A 493 -32.02 2.50 20.97
CA ASP A 493 -32.09 3.96 20.80
C ASP A 493 -30.70 4.59 20.68
N VAL A 494 -30.46 5.37 19.61
CA VAL A 494 -29.16 6.02 19.38
C VAL A 494 -28.84 6.91 20.57
N LEU A 495 -27.97 6.40 21.45
CA LEU A 495 -27.40 7.12 22.59
C LEU A 495 -26.41 8.18 22.08
N ARG A 496 -26.98 9.21 21.42
CA ARG A 496 -26.31 10.48 21.19
C ARG A 496 -25.84 10.99 22.55
N PRO A 497 -24.58 11.47 22.68
CA PRO A 497 -24.12 12.12 23.89
C PRO A 497 -25.07 13.26 24.26
N CYS A 498 -25.89 13.04 25.29
CA CYS A 498 -26.83 14.05 25.78
C CYS A 498 -26.01 15.22 26.33
N LYS A 499 -26.31 16.44 25.87
CA LYS A 499 -25.68 17.63 26.45
C LYS A 499 -26.20 17.81 27.88
N ILE A 500 -25.42 18.49 28.71
CA ILE A 500 -25.79 18.75 30.12
C ILE A 500 -27.15 19.49 30.21
N SER A 501 -27.46 20.33 29.22
CA SER A 501 -28.78 20.95 29.02
C SER A 501 -29.93 19.93 29.02
N ASP A 502 -29.76 18.83 28.28
CA ASP A 502 -30.81 17.87 27.96
C ASP A 502 -31.10 16.98 29.18
N LEU A 503 -30.08 16.73 30.00
CA LEU A 503 -30.21 16.07 31.30
C LEU A 503 -30.85 16.99 32.35
N GLN A 504 -30.51 18.29 32.36
CA GLN A 504 -31.15 19.27 33.24
C GLN A 504 -32.63 19.45 32.89
N GLU A 505 -32.98 19.53 31.61
CA GLU A 505 -34.36 19.63 31.13
C GLU A 505 -35.18 18.38 31.48
N LYS A 506 -34.66 17.17 31.20
CA LYS A 506 -35.31 15.90 31.59
C LYS A 506 -35.52 15.81 33.10
N THR A 507 -34.56 16.28 33.90
CA THR A 507 -34.66 16.33 35.37
C THR A 507 -35.72 17.33 35.84
N ALA A 508 -35.76 18.53 35.27
CA ALA A 508 -36.80 19.53 35.56
C ALA A 508 -38.20 19.00 35.22
N ALA A 509 -38.36 18.34 34.06
CA ALA A 509 -39.61 17.71 33.64
C ALA A 509 -40.03 16.52 34.53
N ALA A 510 -39.07 15.79 35.13
CA ALA A 510 -39.35 14.74 36.11
C ALA A 510 -39.81 15.32 37.47
N VAL A 511 -39.19 16.42 37.92
CA VAL A 511 -39.58 17.14 39.14
C VAL A 511 -40.96 17.79 38.99
N GLY A 512 -41.26 18.39 37.83
CA GLY A 512 -42.58 18.92 37.52
C GLY A 512 -43.68 17.86 37.61
N ARG A 513 -43.48 16.72 36.94
CA ARG A 513 -44.42 15.58 36.98
C ARG A 513 -44.57 14.97 38.38
N ARG A 514 -43.55 15.02 39.25
CA ARG A 514 -43.68 14.62 40.66
C ARG A 514 -44.52 15.61 41.49
N LYS A 515 -44.37 16.92 41.28
CA LYS A 515 -45.22 17.93 41.94
C LYS A 515 -46.68 17.79 41.51
N GLU A 516 -46.94 17.61 40.22
CA GLU A 516 -48.29 17.41 39.68
C GLU A 516 -48.97 16.13 40.21
N LYS A 517 -48.21 15.03 40.39
CA LYS A 517 -48.70 13.80 41.03
C LYS A 517 -48.98 13.95 42.53
N GLN A 518 -48.38 14.91 43.23
CA GLN A 518 -48.73 15.23 44.63
C GLN A 518 -49.94 16.17 44.72
N ILE A 519 -50.10 17.11 43.78
CA ILE A 519 -51.28 17.98 43.71
C ILE A 519 -52.54 17.16 43.40
N ARG A 520 -52.47 16.15 42.52
CA ARG A 520 -53.55 15.17 42.27
C ARG A 520 -53.82 14.16 43.40
N LYS A 521 -53.12 14.26 44.53
CA LYS A 521 -53.27 13.37 45.72
C LYS A 521 -53.70 14.11 46.98
N ARG A 522 -54.11 15.37 46.84
CA ARG A 522 -54.87 16.16 47.82
C ARG A 522 -56.23 16.48 47.23
#